data_AF-A0A239CXJ2-F1
#
_entry.id   AF-A0A239CXJ2-F1
#
_cell.length_a   1.000
_cell.length_b   1.000
_cell.length_c   1.000
_cell.angle_alpha   90.00
_cell.angle_beta   90.00
_cell.angle_gamma   90.00
#
_symmetry.space_group_name_H-M   'P 1'
#
loop_
_entity.id
_entity.type
_entity.pdbx_description
1 polymer ?
#
loop_
_entity_poly.entity_id
_entity_poly.type
_entity_poly.pdbx_seq_one_letter_code
_entity_poly.pdbx_strand_id
1 'polypeptide(L)'
;MEPGEGDLSAVSLFRVFARNYDRGGRLYGGWWINVPKAERRLITMDGEPTTELDFVGQHVAMLYARVKQPLVGDPYEVPGLEAAGLRDLGKATFNRLLNREPVAGRPATLARPDRKHRHVLPTTIEFPAYVQRLTQHLSPISQWFGMGEGVRLQREDSDLAIAVLDRLDQQGIAALPVHDSFIVKQQHETALHDAMRDCFKERYGVDAEIRTPNPDHPPQP
;
A
#
# COMPACT_ATOMS: atom_id res chain seq x y z
N MET A 1 16.31 27.39 -10.45
CA MET A 1 15.23 26.66 -9.76
C MET A 1 15.61 26.60 -8.31
N GLU A 2 14.86 27.32 -7.48
CA GLU A 2 14.96 27.22 -6.02
C GLU A 2 14.63 25.77 -5.59
N PRO A 3 15.27 25.22 -4.55
CA PRO A 3 14.89 23.93 -4.00
C PRO A 3 13.47 24.04 -3.40
N GLY A 4 12.46 23.47 -4.05
CA GLY A 4 11.09 23.42 -3.51
C GLY A 4 9.97 23.78 -4.48
N GLU A 5 10.26 24.38 -5.65
CA GLU A 5 9.25 24.57 -6.68
C GLU A 5 9.09 23.28 -7.50
N GLY A 6 8.16 22.43 -7.08
CA GLY A 6 7.69 21.31 -7.90
C GLY A 6 7.01 21.82 -9.16
N ASP A 7 7.22 21.15 -10.30
CA ASP A 7 6.51 21.44 -11.54
C ASP A 7 5.03 21.02 -11.43
N LEU A 8 4.16 21.96 -11.05
CA LEU A 8 2.72 21.72 -10.91
C LEU A 8 2.01 21.51 -12.26
N SER A 9 2.70 21.71 -13.39
CA SER A 9 2.17 21.40 -14.72
C SER A 9 2.30 19.92 -15.08
N ALA A 10 3.07 19.14 -14.31
CA ALA A 10 3.25 17.71 -14.50
C ALA A 10 1.97 16.95 -14.10
N VAL A 11 1.05 16.82 -15.06
CA VAL A 11 -0.27 16.16 -14.87
C VAL A 11 -0.45 14.90 -15.72
N SER A 12 0.54 14.57 -16.54
CA SER A 12 0.53 13.35 -17.36
C SER A 12 0.97 12.13 -16.56
N LEU A 13 0.24 11.03 -16.71
CA LEU A 13 0.53 9.78 -16.01
C LEU A 13 1.16 8.74 -16.95
N PHE A 14 2.13 7.97 -16.43
CA PHE A 14 2.72 6.82 -17.11
C PHE A 14 3.02 5.71 -16.12
N ARG A 15 3.08 4.46 -16.62
CA ARG A 15 3.42 3.29 -15.82
C ARG A 15 4.90 2.94 -15.96
N VAL A 16 5.55 2.60 -14.85
CA VAL A 16 6.95 2.14 -14.87
C VAL A 16 7.02 0.66 -14.51
N PHE A 17 7.43 -0.15 -15.48
CA PHE A 17 7.60 -1.60 -15.34
C PHE A 17 9.04 -1.98 -14.98
N ALA A 18 9.22 -3.10 -14.30
CA ALA A 18 10.50 -3.58 -13.82
C ALA A 18 10.92 -4.86 -14.55
N ARG A 19 11.97 -4.79 -15.37
CA ARG A 19 12.53 -5.90 -16.19
C ARG A 19 11.59 -6.41 -17.30
N ASN A 20 10.32 -6.63 -17.02
CA ASN A 20 9.29 -7.06 -17.98
C ASN A 20 7.91 -6.51 -17.58
N TYR A 21 6.88 -6.77 -18.41
CA TYR A 21 5.53 -6.25 -18.23
C TYR A 21 4.70 -6.93 -17.12
N ASP A 22 5.23 -7.98 -16.48
CA ASP A 22 4.55 -8.69 -15.38
C ASP A 22 5.01 -8.21 -14.00
N ARG A 23 5.84 -7.15 -13.95
CA ARG A 23 6.49 -6.66 -12.74
C ARG A 23 6.48 -5.13 -12.70
N GLY A 24 6.13 -4.55 -11.55
CA GLY A 24 5.94 -3.11 -11.40
C GLY A 24 4.70 -2.66 -12.18
N GLY A 25 4.68 -1.40 -12.61
CA GLY A 25 3.58 -0.82 -13.39
C GLY A 25 2.85 0.30 -12.67
N ARG A 26 3.23 0.64 -11.44
CA ARG A 26 2.68 1.79 -10.71
C ARG A 26 2.71 3.06 -11.55
N LEU A 27 1.71 3.92 -11.31
CA LEU A 27 1.57 5.20 -11.96
C LEU A 27 2.55 6.23 -11.38
N TYR A 28 3.14 7.02 -12.27
CA TYR A 28 4.06 8.12 -12.02
C TYR A 28 3.73 9.29 -12.96
N GLY A 29 4.37 10.44 -12.73
CA GLY A 29 4.33 11.61 -13.62
C GLY A 29 3.49 12.76 -13.06
N GLY A 30 2.43 12.47 -12.30
CA GLY A 30 1.66 13.49 -11.58
C GLY A 30 2.47 14.15 -10.47
N TRP A 31 2.54 15.48 -10.43
CA TRP A 31 3.27 16.22 -9.40
C TRP A 31 2.80 15.86 -7.98
N TRP A 32 1.50 15.60 -7.81
CA TRP A 32 0.87 15.24 -6.55
C TRP A 32 1.40 13.93 -5.96
N ILE A 33 1.94 13.04 -6.78
CA ILE A 33 2.54 11.77 -6.34
C ILE A 33 3.78 12.03 -5.46
N ASN A 34 4.50 13.12 -5.72
CA ASN A 34 5.69 13.50 -4.98
C ASN A 34 5.40 14.34 -3.73
N VAL A 35 4.14 14.76 -3.53
CA VAL A 35 3.75 15.56 -2.38
C VAL A 35 3.73 14.68 -1.12
N PRO A 36 4.38 15.12 -0.03
CA PRO A 36 4.35 14.40 1.24
C PRO A 36 2.92 14.13 1.71
N LYS A 37 2.68 12.94 2.28
CA LYS A 37 1.32 12.52 2.70
C LYS A 37 0.61 13.55 3.58
N ALA A 38 1.34 14.21 4.49
CA ALA A 38 0.77 15.22 5.38
C ALA A 38 0.34 16.51 4.65
N GLU A 39 0.98 16.81 3.51
CA GLU A 39 0.73 18.00 2.70
C GLU A 39 -0.30 17.76 1.59
N ARG A 40 -0.51 16.49 1.17
CA ARG A 40 -1.51 16.15 0.14
C ARG A 40 -2.93 16.58 0.47
N ARG A 41 -3.26 16.69 1.76
CA ARG A 41 -4.54 17.25 2.24
C ARG A 41 -4.79 18.71 1.84
N LEU A 42 -3.74 19.43 1.46
CA LEU A 42 -3.81 20.82 1.01
C LEU A 42 -4.10 20.94 -0.49
N ILE A 43 -4.10 19.82 -1.22
CA ILE A 43 -4.42 19.80 -2.65
C ILE A 43 -5.90 20.18 -2.80
N THR A 44 -6.16 21.14 -3.69
CA THR A 44 -7.51 21.51 -4.12
C THR A 44 -7.71 21.15 -5.58
N MET A 45 -8.96 20.90 -5.96
CA MET A 45 -9.36 20.66 -7.35
C MET A 45 -10.44 21.68 -7.69
N ASP A 46 -10.18 22.55 -8.67
CA ASP A 46 -11.03 23.70 -9.01
C ASP A 46 -11.35 24.61 -7.80
N GLY A 47 -10.40 24.74 -6.87
CA GLY A 47 -10.58 25.52 -5.64
C GLY A 47 -11.38 24.81 -4.54
N GLU A 48 -11.87 23.59 -4.78
CA GLU A 48 -12.59 22.80 -3.78
C GLU A 48 -11.66 21.87 -3.00
N PRO A 49 -11.98 21.58 -1.72
CA PRO A 49 -11.21 20.65 -0.90
C PRO A 49 -11.28 19.21 -1.45
N THR A 50 -10.23 18.45 -1.18
CA THR A 50 -10.10 17.06 -1.61
C THR A 50 -10.08 16.08 -0.42
N THR A 51 -10.32 14.82 -0.72
CA THR A 51 -10.22 13.68 0.21
C THR A 51 -9.33 12.61 -0.42
N GLU A 52 -8.50 11.93 0.38
CA GLU A 52 -7.63 10.84 -0.07
C GLU A 52 -8.11 9.52 0.57
N LEU A 53 -8.53 8.54 -0.25
CA LEU A 53 -8.84 7.18 0.21
C LEU A 53 -7.70 6.21 -0.13
N ASP A 54 -7.41 5.27 0.76
CA ASP A 54 -6.25 4.36 0.70
C ASP A 54 -6.69 2.93 1.01
N PHE A 55 -6.23 1.95 0.22
CA PHE A 55 -6.46 0.55 0.55
C PHE A 55 -5.68 0.13 1.81
N VAL A 56 -6.35 -0.50 2.78
CA VAL A 56 -5.68 -0.98 3.98
C VAL A 56 -4.95 -2.29 3.69
N GLY A 57 -3.62 -2.23 3.67
CA GLY A 57 -2.79 -3.42 3.56
C GLY A 57 -2.99 -4.19 2.25
N GLN A 58 -3.17 -3.47 1.13
CA GLN A 58 -3.59 -4.01 -0.15
C GLN A 58 -2.90 -5.32 -0.57
N HIS A 59 -1.57 -5.40 -0.51
CA HIS A 59 -0.84 -6.62 -0.88
C HIS A 59 -1.20 -7.83 0.00
N VAL A 60 -1.42 -7.62 1.30
CA VAL A 60 -1.88 -8.68 2.19
C VAL A 60 -3.29 -9.11 1.78
N ALA A 61 -4.20 -8.15 1.59
CA ALA A 61 -5.58 -8.42 1.18
C ALA A 61 -5.64 -9.22 -0.15
N MET A 62 -4.84 -8.84 -1.14
CA MET A 62 -4.71 -9.56 -2.42
C MET A 62 -4.28 -11.01 -2.21
N LEU A 63 -3.24 -11.25 -1.39
CA LEU A 63 -2.74 -12.60 -1.14
C LEU A 63 -3.75 -13.47 -0.37
N TYR A 64 -4.44 -12.90 0.61
CA TYR A 64 -5.51 -13.61 1.34
C TYR A 64 -6.71 -13.94 0.45
N ALA A 65 -7.07 -13.04 -0.47
CA ALA A 65 -8.09 -13.32 -1.47
C ALA A 65 -7.71 -14.48 -2.39
N ARG A 66 -6.44 -14.57 -2.82
CA ARG A 66 -5.94 -15.71 -3.64
C ARG A 66 -6.09 -17.06 -2.95
N VAL A 67 -5.83 -17.12 -1.65
CA VAL A 67 -6.00 -18.36 -0.87
C VAL A 67 -7.42 -18.59 -0.38
N LYS A 68 -8.34 -17.65 -0.65
CA LYS A 68 -9.75 -17.69 -0.24
C LYS A 68 -9.92 -17.90 1.27
N GLN A 69 -9.07 -17.24 2.06
CA GLN A 69 -9.16 -17.25 3.52
C GLN A 69 -9.35 -15.82 4.03
N PRO A 70 -10.11 -15.63 5.12
CA PRO A 70 -10.22 -14.31 5.74
C PRO A 70 -8.90 -13.94 6.43
N LEU A 71 -8.54 -12.67 6.36
CA LEU A 71 -7.52 -12.09 7.22
C LEU A 71 -8.11 -11.89 8.63
N VAL A 72 -7.44 -12.39 9.65
CA VAL A 72 -7.88 -12.28 11.05
C VAL A 72 -6.88 -11.40 11.81
N GLY A 73 -7.37 -10.30 12.37
CA GLY A 73 -6.55 -9.32 13.09
C GLY A 73 -5.63 -8.51 12.17
N ASP A 74 -4.69 -7.77 12.76
CA ASP A 74 -3.70 -7.01 11.99
C ASP A 74 -2.60 -7.95 11.44
N PRO A 75 -2.31 -7.93 10.14
CA PRO A 75 -1.32 -8.82 9.54
C PRO A 75 0.14 -8.46 9.90
N TYR A 76 0.36 -7.26 10.44
CA TYR A 76 1.68 -6.77 10.82
C TYR A 76 1.95 -6.91 12.31
N GLU A 77 0.96 -7.34 13.10
CA GLU A 77 1.14 -7.62 14.51
C GLU A 77 1.39 -9.11 14.74
N VAL A 78 2.20 -9.41 15.76
CA VAL A 78 2.50 -10.79 16.15
C VAL A 78 1.74 -11.06 17.44
N PRO A 79 0.78 -12.02 17.46
CA PRO A 79 0.02 -12.33 18.65
C PRO A 79 0.92 -12.63 19.86
N GLY A 80 0.58 -12.03 21.01
CA GLY A 80 1.33 -12.21 22.26
C GLY A 80 2.65 -11.43 22.33
N LEU A 81 2.89 -10.48 21.42
CA LEU A 81 4.02 -9.56 21.50
C LEU A 81 3.52 -8.12 21.40
N GLU A 82 3.85 -7.31 22.40
CA GLU A 82 3.46 -5.91 22.47
C GLU A 82 4.70 -5.05 22.72
N ALA A 83 4.95 -4.09 21.82
CA ALA A 83 6.01 -3.10 21.95
C ALA A 83 5.70 -1.88 21.06
N ALA A 84 6.15 -0.70 21.49
CA ALA A 84 6.02 0.51 20.68
C ALA A 84 6.76 0.35 19.35
N GLY A 85 6.09 0.64 18.22
CA GLY A 85 6.65 0.51 16.88
C GLY A 85 6.70 -0.92 16.33
N LEU A 86 6.16 -1.92 17.04
CA LEU A 86 6.19 -3.32 16.59
C LEU A 86 5.42 -3.54 15.29
N ARG A 87 4.26 -2.89 15.14
CA ARG A 87 3.46 -2.96 13.92
C ARG A 87 4.20 -2.42 12.70
N ASP A 88 4.94 -1.32 12.85
CA ASP A 88 5.77 -0.75 11.79
C ASP A 88 6.94 -1.68 11.41
N LEU A 89 7.56 -2.31 12.41
CA LEU A 89 8.55 -3.35 12.19
C LEU A 89 7.94 -4.54 11.43
N GLY A 90 6.72 -4.95 11.77
CA GLY A 90 5.99 -6.03 11.09
C GLY A 90 5.72 -5.71 9.63
N LYS A 91 5.23 -4.50 9.34
CA LYS A 91 5.01 -4.02 7.97
C LYS A 91 6.31 -3.97 7.16
N ALA A 92 7.39 -3.47 7.75
CA ALA A 92 8.70 -3.45 7.09
C ALA A 92 9.25 -4.87 6.85
N THR A 93 9.04 -5.78 7.80
CA THR A 93 9.49 -7.18 7.72
C THR A 93 8.69 -7.94 6.67
N PHE A 94 7.36 -7.80 6.66
CA PHE A 94 6.48 -8.35 5.63
C PHE A 94 6.92 -7.91 4.22
N ASN A 95 7.10 -6.61 4.00
CA ASN A 95 7.54 -6.07 2.71
C ASN A 95 8.90 -6.63 2.30
N ARG A 96 9.83 -6.81 3.24
CA ARG A 96 11.14 -7.42 2.96
C ARG A 96 11.01 -8.88 2.57
N LEU A 97 10.20 -9.66 3.28
CA LEU A 97 9.95 -11.07 2.97
C LEU A 97 9.33 -11.22 1.58
N LEU A 98 8.38 -10.35 1.23
CA LEU A 98 7.67 -10.39 -0.03
C LEU A 98 8.53 -10.00 -1.25
N ASN A 99 9.43 -9.03 -1.09
CA ASN A 99 10.27 -8.53 -2.19
C ASN A 99 11.59 -9.28 -2.38
N ARG A 100 12.03 -10.05 -1.38
CA ARG A 100 13.30 -10.76 -1.46
C ARG A 100 13.17 -11.97 -2.37
N GLU A 101 14.14 -12.14 -3.26
CA GLU A 101 14.37 -13.39 -4.01
C GLU A 101 15.52 -14.15 -3.33
N PRO A 102 15.60 -15.49 -3.46
CA PRO A 102 16.73 -16.25 -2.92
C PRO A 102 18.00 -15.84 -3.64
N VAL A 103 19.07 -15.61 -2.88
CA VAL A 103 20.41 -15.38 -3.45
C VAL A 103 21.24 -16.61 -3.13
N ALA A 104 22.02 -17.10 -4.08
CA ALA A 104 22.83 -18.32 -3.95
C ALA A 104 23.46 -18.46 -2.55
N GLY A 105 23.07 -19.51 -1.83
CA GLY A 105 23.56 -19.84 -0.48
C GLY A 105 22.92 -19.08 0.68
N ARG A 106 21.90 -18.23 0.46
CA ARG A 106 21.18 -17.52 1.54
C ARG A 106 19.66 -17.63 1.38
N PRO A 107 18.97 -18.29 2.32
CA PRO A 107 17.50 -18.30 2.37
C PRO A 107 16.95 -16.87 2.45
N ALA A 108 15.84 -16.62 1.75
CA ALA A 108 15.17 -15.32 1.79
C ALA A 108 14.67 -14.95 3.21
N THR A 109 14.48 -15.94 4.08
CA THR A 109 14.02 -15.79 5.46
C THR A 109 15.06 -15.19 6.42
N LEU A 110 16.33 -15.04 6.02
CA LEU A 110 17.37 -14.36 6.81
C LEU A 110 17.23 -12.82 6.77
N ALA A 111 16.04 -12.30 7.04
CA ALA A 111 15.79 -10.87 7.11
C ALA A 111 16.60 -10.26 8.27
N ARG A 112 16.98 -8.98 8.15
CA ARG A 112 17.54 -8.19 9.25
C ARG A 112 16.70 -6.92 9.42
N PRO A 113 16.56 -6.38 10.64
CA PRO A 113 15.82 -5.14 10.82
C PRO A 113 16.59 -3.98 10.18
N ASP A 114 15.87 -3.03 9.60
CA ASP A 114 16.48 -1.78 9.14
C ASP A 114 17.01 -0.99 10.34
N ARG A 115 17.93 -0.06 10.07
CA ARG A 115 18.58 0.77 11.12
C ARG A 115 17.56 1.38 12.10
N LYS A 116 16.43 1.88 11.60
CA LYS A 116 15.38 2.51 12.41
C LYS A 116 14.58 1.54 13.29
N HIS A 117 14.59 0.23 12.99
CA HIS A 117 13.83 -0.77 13.73
C HIS A 117 14.71 -1.69 14.60
N ARG A 118 16.02 -1.44 14.69
CA ARG A 118 16.97 -2.32 15.40
C ARG A 118 16.66 -2.52 16.88
N HIS A 119 15.98 -1.56 17.51
CA HIS A 119 15.71 -1.55 18.95
C HIS A 119 14.21 -1.62 19.27
N VAL A 120 13.37 -2.01 18.30
CA VAL A 120 11.92 -2.13 18.49
C VAL A 120 11.56 -3.40 19.27
N LEU A 121 12.32 -4.49 19.07
CA LEU A 121 12.05 -5.74 19.76
C LEU A 121 12.51 -5.67 21.23
N PRO A 122 11.76 -6.30 22.16
CA PRO A 122 12.24 -6.56 23.50
C PRO A 122 13.58 -7.32 23.46
N THR A 123 14.45 -7.06 24.44
CA THR A 123 15.77 -7.71 24.54
C THR A 123 15.70 -9.23 24.71
N THR A 124 14.53 -9.77 25.06
CA THR A 124 14.26 -11.19 25.21
C THR A 124 13.94 -11.90 23.89
N ILE A 125 13.74 -11.15 22.79
CA ILE A 125 13.34 -11.70 21.49
C ILE A 125 14.31 -11.29 20.41
N GLU A 126 15.04 -12.29 19.91
CA GLU A 126 15.90 -12.13 18.75
C GLU A 126 15.09 -11.94 17.46
N PHE A 127 15.61 -11.12 16.55
CA PHE A 127 14.92 -10.80 15.29
C PHE A 127 14.54 -12.03 14.45
N PRO A 128 15.39 -13.07 14.29
CA PRO A 128 14.99 -14.30 13.59
C PRO A 128 13.79 -15.01 14.22
N ALA A 129 13.69 -15.03 15.55
CA ALA A 129 12.55 -15.61 16.26
C ALA A 129 11.27 -14.79 16.02
N TYR A 130 11.40 -13.46 15.99
CA TYR A 130 10.30 -12.57 15.60
C TYR A 130 9.82 -12.84 14.16
N VAL A 131 10.74 -12.93 13.19
CA VAL A 131 10.41 -13.23 11.78
C VAL A 131 9.68 -14.57 11.69
N GLN A 132 10.12 -15.59 12.44
CA GLN A 132 9.46 -16.89 12.48
C GLN A 132 8.01 -16.76 12.97
N ARG A 133 7.78 -16.07 14.10
CA ARG A 133 6.42 -15.85 14.64
C ARG A 133 5.52 -15.08 13.67
N LEU A 134 6.04 -14.04 13.02
CA LEU A 134 5.30 -13.30 11.99
C LEU A 134 4.95 -14.20 10.80
N THR A 135 5.88 -15.03 10.32
CA THR A 135 5.61 -15.95 9.20
C THR A 135 4.63 -17.07 9.57
N GLN A 136 4.59 -17.48 10.84
CA GLN A 136 3.60 -18.44 11.35
C GLN A 136 2.20 -17.83 11.42
N HIS A 137 2.10 -16.59 11.93
CA HIS A 137 0.85 -15.81 11.91
C HIS A 137 0.31 -15.64 10.48
N LEU A 138 1.20 -15.38 9.53
CA LEU A 138 0.89 -15.23 8.11
C LEU A 138 1.02 -16.53 7.31
N SER A 139 0.89 -17.69 7.96
CA SER A 139 1.08 -19.00 7.32
C SER A 139 0.24 -19.22 6.06
N PRO A 140 -1.03 -18.75 5.94
CA PRO A 140 -1.82 -18.92 4.71
C PRO A 140 -1.15 -18.34 3.46
N ILE A 141 -0.37 -17.27 3.61
CA ILE A 141 0.28 -16.54 2.51
C ILE A 141 1.81 -16.74 2.47
N SER A 142 2.35 -17.59 3.35
CA SER A 142 3.80 -17.78 3.50
C SER A 142 4.49 -18.33 2.26
N GLN A 143 3.74 -19.01 1.37
CA GLN A 143 4.22 -19.55 0.10
C GLN A 143 4.80 -18.47 -0.85
N TRP A 144 4.42 -17.20 -0.69
CA TRP A 144 4.94 -16.09 -1.49
C TRP A 144 6.16 -15.41 -0.87
N PHE A 145 6.52 -15.72 0.38
CA PHE A 145 7.69 -15.14 1.01
C PHE A 145 8.97 -15.70 0.41
N GLY A 146 9.87 -14.79 0.06
CA GLY A 146 11.14 -15.14 -0.56
C GLY A 146 11.09 -15.42 -2.06
N MET A 147 9.97 -15.14 -2.71
CA MET A 147 9.77 -15.40 -4.14
C MET A 147 9.88 -14.14 -5.01
N GLY A 148 10.15 -12.98 -4.42
CA GLY A 148 10.12 -11.69 -5.14
C GLY A 148 8.71 -11.29 -5.61
N GLU A 149 7.66 -11.80 -4.94
CA GLU A 149 6.27 -11.59 -5.32
C GLU A 149 5.85 -10.11 -5.25
N GLY A 150 6.52 -9.30 -4.42
CA GLY A 150 6.17 -7.90 -4.21
C GLY A 150 6.10 -7.07 -5.50
N VAL A 151 7.01 -7.29 -6.45
CA VAL A 151 6.97 -6.58 -7.75
C VAL A 151 5.89 -7.12 -8.69
N ARG A 152 5.45 -8.37 -8.54
CA ARG A 152 4.31 -8.91 -9.30
C ARG A 152 2.99 -8.37 -8.74
N LEU A 153 2.88 -8.26 -7.42
CA LEU A 153 1.76 -7.58 -6.78
C LEU A 153 1.68 -6.11 -7.18
N GLN A 154 2.82 -5.44 -7.45
CA GLN A 154 2.82 -4.10 -8.05
C GLN A 154 2.29 -4.04 -9.49
N ARG A 155 2.20 -5.17 -10.19
CA ARG A 155 1.52 -5.22 -11.48
C ARG A 155 0.02 -5.23 -11.30
N GLU A 156 -0.44 -6.01 -10.33
CA GLU A 156 -1.85 -6.13 -9.98
C GLU A 156 -2.38 -4.88 -9.27
N ASP A 157 -1.59 -4.20 -8.44
CA ASP A 157 -1.93 -2.90 -7.86
C ASP A 157 -2.19 -1.87 -8.95
N SER A 158 -1.34 -1.83 -9.98
CA SER A 158 -1.44 -0.94 -11.11
C SER A 158 -2.69 -1.19 -11.94
N ASP A 159 -3.00 -2.46 -12.23
CA ASP A 159 -4.21 -2.79 -12.97
C ASP A 159 -5.48 -2.45 -12.19
N LEU A 160 -5.49 -2.70 -10.88
CA LEU A 160 -6.58 -2.29 -10.01
C LEU A 160 -6.73 -0.76 -10.00
N ALA A 161 -5.62 -0.02 -9.87
CA ALA A 161 -5.65 1.43 -9.86
C ALA A 161 -6.20 2.01 -11.16
N ILE A 162 -5.83 1.43 -12.30
CA ILE A 162 -6.36 1.83 -13.60
C ILE A 162 -7.86 1.56 -13.71
N ALA A 163 -8.34 0.42 -13.20
CA ALA A 163 -9.76 0.10 -13.19
C ALA A 163 -10.57 1.09 -12.33
N VAL A 164 -10.03 1.50 -11.18
CA VAL A 164 -10.66 2.53 -10.32
C VAL A 164 -10.72 3.88 -11.04
N LEU A 165 -9.62 4.29 -11.69
CA LEU A 165 -9.58 5.54 -12.46
C LEU A 165 -10.57 5.53 -13.62
N ASP A 166 -10.62 4.44 -14.40
CA ASP A 166 -11.56 4.26 -15.52
C ASP A 166 -13.02 4.34 -15.04
N ARG A 167 -13.35 3.72 -13.90
CA ARG A 167 -14.70 3.77 -13.32
C ARG A 167 -15.11 5.17 -12.87
N LEU A 168 -14.17 5.98 -12.39
CA LEU A 168 -14.42 7.38 -12.01
C LEU A 168 -14.51 8.27 -13.24
N ASP A 169 -13.66 8.05 -14.25
CA ASP A 169 -13.69 8.78 -15.52
C ASP A 169 -15.02 8.59 -16.26
N GLN A 170 -15.57 7.37 -16.26
CA GLN A 170 -16.90 7.07 -16.80
C GLN A 170 -18.04 7.82 -16.10
N GLN A 171 -17.81 8.29 -14.86
CA GLN A 171 -18.75 9.14 -14.11
C GLN A 171 -18.45 10.64 -14.25
N GLY A 172 -17.44 11.01 -15.05
CA GLY A 172 -16.95 12.39 -15.17
C GLY A 172 -16.21 12.89 -13.93
N ILE A 173 -15.70 11.98 -13.08
CA ILE A 173 -15.01 12.32 -11.84
C ILE A 173 -13.50 12.23 -12.08
N ALA A 174 -12.82 13.38 -12.02
CA ALA A 174 -11.37 13.43 -12.02
C ALA A 174 -10.81 12.91 -10.68
N ALA A 175 -9.79 12.06 -10.76
CA ALA A 175 -9.09 11.50 -9.61
C ALA A 175 -7.57 11.57 -9.79
N LEU A 176 -6.85 11.89 -8.72
CA LEU A 176 -5.40 11.95 -8.68
C LEU A 176 -4.87 10.68 -7.97
N PRO A 177 -4.33 9.69 -8.70
CA PRO A 177 -3.81 8.47 -8.10
C PRO A 177 -2.46 8.70 -7.42
N VAL A 178 -2.23 8.06 -6.26
CA VAL A 178 -0.95 7.99 -5.55
C VAL A 178 -0.71 6.54 -5.17
N HIS A 179 -0.13 5.77 -6.10
CA HIS A 179 0.02 4.32 -5.96
C HIS A 179 -1.33 3.61 -5.70
N ASP A 180 -1.57 3.15 -4.46
CA ASP A 180 -2.78 2.47 -3.99
C ASP A 180 -3.79 3.40 -3.28
N SER A 181 -3.54 4.71 -3.25
CA SER A 181 -4.50 5.72 -2.81
C SER A 181 -4.95 6.63 -3.95
N PHE A 182 -6.08 7.31 -3.75
CA PHE A 182 -6.70 8.19 -4.75
C PHE A 182 -7.24 9.44 -4.08
N ILE A 183 -7.05 10.58 -4.73
CA ILE A 183 -7.53 11.88 -4.29
C ILE A 183 -8.64 12.33 -5.23
N VAL A 184 -9.78 12.71 -4.68
CA VAL A 184 -10.92 13.31 -5.41
C VAL A 184 -11.44 14.52 -4.66
N LYS A 185 -12.25 15.36 -5.30
CA LYS A 185 -13.04 16.38 -4.58
C LYS A 185 -13.87 15.72 -3.48
N GLN A 186 -14.00 16.37 -2.33
CA GLN A 186 -14.66 15.78 -1.15
C GLN A 186 -16.10 15.30 -1.45
N GLN A 187 -16.84 16.00 -2.31
CA GLN A 187 -18.18 15.60 -2.74
C GLN A 187 -18.24 14.23 -3.46
N HIS A 188 -17.12 13.73 -3.96
CA HIS A 188 -17.01 12.45 -4.67
C HIS A 188 -16.44 11.33 -3.78
N GLU A 189 -16.29 11.53 -2.47
CA GLU A 189 -15.74 10.53 -1.56
C GLU A 189 -16.46 9.18 -1.65
N THR A 190 -17.80 9.21 -1.64
CA THR A 190 -18.62 8.00 -1.74
C THR A 190 -18.42 7.29 -3.08
N ALA A 191 -18.38 8.04 -4.18
CA ALA A 191 -18.15 7.47 -5.52
C ALA A 191 -16.76 6.83 -5.63
N LEU A 192 -15.73 7.45 -5.04
CA LEU A 192 -14.39 6.87 -4.96
C LEU A 192 -14.38 5.59 -4.11
N HIS A 193 -14.99 5.63 -2.93
CA HIS A 193 -15.08 4.46 -2.05
C HIS A 193 -15.76 3.29 -2.76
N ASP A 194 -16.89 3.54 -3.42
CA ASP A 194 -17.65 2.55 -4.16
C ASP A 194 -16.83 1.98 -5.34
N ALA A 195 -16.17 2.85 -6.12
CA ALA A 195 -15.30 2.41 -7.20
C ALA A 195 -14.15 1.52 -6.71
N MET A 196 -13.47 1.92 -5.62
CA MET A 196 -12.39 1.13 -5.01
C MET A 196 -12.88 -0.23 -4.53
N ARG A 197 -14.00 -0.27 -3.80
CA ARG A 197 -14.59 -1.52 -3.28
C ARG A 197 -14.98 -2.44 -4.43
N ASP A 198 -15.72 -1.93 -5.40
CA ASP A 198 -16.31 -2.74 -6.45
C ASP A 198 -15.23 -3.27 -7.41
N CYS A 199 -14.25 -2.45 -7.79
CA CYS A 199 -13.12 -2.91 -8.60
C CYS A 199 -12.27 -3.98 -7.88
N PHE A 200 -12.08 -3.86 -6.57
CA PHE A 200 -11.39 -4.89 -5.79
C PHE A 200 -12.22 -6.17 -5.74
N LYS A 201 -13.51 -6.07 -5.45
CA LYS A 201 -14.43 -7.21 -5.36
C LYS A 201 -14.59 -7.95 -6.68
N GLU A 202 -14.69 -7.24 -7.80
CA GLU A 202 -14.75 -7.85 -9.13
C GLU A 202 -13.48 -8.64 -9.45
N ARG A 203 -12.31 -8.13 -9.03
CA ARG A 203 -11.02 -8.77 -9.32
C ARG A 203 -10.70 -9.92 -8.38
N TYR A 204 -11.06 -9.82 -7.10
CA TYR A 204 -10.60 -10.74 -6.05
C TYR A 204 -11.74 -11.53 -5.37
N GLY A 205 -13.00 -11.22 -5.66
CA GLY A 205 -14.17 -11.91 -5.13
C GLY A 205 -14.50 -11.60 -3.67
N VAL A 206 -13.79 -10.67 -3.03
CA VAL A 206 -13.97 -10.27 -1.63
C VAL A 206 -13.90 -8.74 -1.51
N ASP A 207 -14.51 -8.19 -0.47
CA ASP A 207 -14.42 -6.76 -0.19
C ASP A 207 -13.03 -6.42 0.41
N ALA A 208 -12.48 -5.25 0.02
CA ALA A 208 -11.29 -4.69 0.65
C ALA A 208 -11.66 -3.72 1.77
N GLU A 209 -10.78 -3.60 2.76
CA GLU A 209 -10.85 -2.52 3.73
C GLU A 209 -10.25 -1.25 3.11
N ILE A 210 -11.02 -0.16 3.14
CA ILE A 210 -10.63 1.14 2.60
C ILE A 210 -10.59 2.13 3.76
N ARG A 211 -9.47 2.84 3.91
CA ARG A 211 -9.32 3.88 4.91
C ARG A 211 -9.91 5.18 4.39
N THR A 212 -10.89 5.69 5.13
CA THR A 212 -11.38 7.07 4.99
C THR A 212 -10.63 8.01 5.94
N PRO A 213 -10.46 9.29 5.57
CA PRO A 213 -9.95 10.30 6.50
C PRO A 213 -10.88 10.43 7.70
N ASN A 214 -10.30 10.59 8.90
CA ASN A 214 -11.07 10.67 10.14
C ASN A 214 -11.84 12.01 10.20
N PRO A 215 -13.18 12.01 10.34
CA PRO A 215 -13.97 13.23 10.47
C PRO A 215 -13.69 14.03 11.76
N ASP A 216 -13.13 13.41 12.81
CA ASP A 216 -12.91 14.03 14.13
C ASP A 216 -11.60 14.84 14.26
N HIS A 217 -10.83 14.98 13.18
CA HIS A 217 -9.70 15.90 13.11
C HIS A 217 -9.80 16.74 11.83
N PRO A 218 -10.74 17.71 11.78
CA PRO A 218 -10.76 18.67 10.70
C PRO A 218 -9.44 19.45 10.67
N PRO A 219 -9.00 19.91 9.49
CA PRO A 219 -7.73 20.60 9.33
C PRO A 219 -7.67 21.83 10.26
N GLN A 220 -6.61 21.95 11.06
CA GLN A 220 -6.25 23.25 11.63
C GLN A 220 -5.54 24.07 10.54
N PRO A 221 -5.85 25.38 10.44
CA PRO A 221 -5.29 26.28 9.44
C PRO A 221 -3.76 26.39 9.52
#